data_AF-A0A5N9AZC2-F1
#
_entry.id   AF-A0A5N9AZC2-F1
#
_cell.length_a   1.000
_cell.length_b   1.000
_cell.length_c   1.000
_cell.angle_alpha   90.00
_cell.angle_beta   90.00
_cell.angle_gamma   90.00
#
_symmetry.space_group_name_H-M   'P 1'
#
loop_
_entity.id
_entity.type
_entity.pdbx_description
1 polymer ?
#
loop_
_entity_poly.entity_id
_entity_poly.type
_entity_poly.pdbx_seq_one_letter_code
_entity_poly.pdbx_strand_id
1 'polypeptide(L)'
;MTNKLPTQKDVINYMDTLTNWGRWGKEDQLGTLNLITSTTRLNAIKLIEDGISISCSRPLIPEIAPDIRFQFSRFAIDTGEHREDTTSDAENNRRGASEFIGMVFHGMNVTHIDSLSHMFWNGKMYNGFSSNEVTSGQGTQKNAVDVAINGILSKCILLDIPLLKNKKWLSSDEYVLPEDIENAEKYFNVNVEPGDILLIRTGNYKRRLEEGPSNPTVSGVTSCHVACAPYFKKKDISLLGSDSPNDINPSPYPNLRFPLHTVCLIGMGLWFLDNANLEQLASECIKRNRWSFTLSINPLDLKNCTGSPVNPVAIF
;
A
#
# COMPACT_ATOMS: atom_id res chain seq x y z
N MET A 1 21.89 -23.31 1.10
CA MET A 1 21.90 -22.95 -0.33
C MET A 1 21.91 -21.43 -0.38
N THR A 2 22.96 -20.82 -0.92
CA THR A 2 22.97 -19.38 -1.18
C THR A 2 21.88 -19.10 -2.21
N ASN A 3 20.72 -18.60 -1.77
CA ASN A 3 19.62 -18.30 -2.67
C ASN A 3 20.05 -17.19 -3.61
N LYS A 4 20.43 -17.56 -4.83
CA LYS A 4 20.75 -16.62 -5.89
C LYS A 4 19.46 -15.86 -6.23
N LEU A 5 19.51 -14.54 -6.19
CA LEU A 5 18.38 -13.70 -6.61
C LEU A 5 17.95 -14.08 -8.04
N PRO A 6 16.64 -14.09 -8.36
CA PRO A 6 16.16 -14.41 -9.69
C PRO A 6 16.75 -13.45 -10.71
N THR A 7 17.13 -13.95 -11.88
CA THR A 7 17.58 -13.12 -12.99
C THR A 7 16.40 -12.35 -13.60
N GLN A 8 16.65 -11.31 -14.41
CA GLN A 8 15.58 -10.59 -15.11
C GLN A 8 14.70 -11.53 -15.94
N LYS A 9 15.30 -12.56 -16.56
CA LYS A 9 14.57 -13.58 -17.33
C LYS A 9 13.63 -14.39 -16.44
N ASP A 10 14.08 -14.75 -15.24
CA ASP A 10 13.26 -15.48 -14.27
C ASP A 10 12.07 -14.62 -13.81
N VAL A 11 12.30 -13.32 -13.56
CA VAL A 11 11.24 -12.37 -13.19
C VAL A 11 10.20 -12.20 -14.31
N ILE A 12 10.64 -12.12 -15.57
CA ILE A 12 9.71 -12.10 -16.71
C ILE A 12 8.89 -13.39 -16.77
N ASN A 13 9.53 -14.54 -16.55
CA ASN A 13 8.85 -15.84 -16.53
C ASN A 13 7.84 -15.97 -15.36
N TYR A 14 7.96 -15.17 -14.30
CA TYR A 14 6.94 -15.11 -13.24
C TYR A 14 5.60 -14.56 -13.74
N MET A 15 5.57 -13.75 -14.80
CA MET A 15 4.32 -13.29 -15.40
C MET A 15 3.46 -14.44 -15.95
N ASP A 16 4.09 -15.53 -16.38
CA ASP A 16 3.39 -16.71 -16.90
C ASP A 16 3.17 -17.75 -15.80
N THR A 17 4.15 -17.93 -14.91
CA THR A 17 4.14 -19.01 -13.91
C THR A 17 3.43 -18.68 -12.60
N LEU A 18 3.33 -17.39 -12.23
CA LEU A 18 2.65 -16.96 -11.00
C LEU A 18 1.27 -16.33 -11.26
N THR A 19 0.84 -16.22 -12.51
CA THR A 19 -0.40 -15.52 -12.88
C THR A 19 -1.65 -16.08 -12.18
N ASN A 20 -2.58 -15.19 -11.83
CA ASN A 20 -3.94 -15.51 -11.39
C ASN A 20 -5.00 -15.21 -12.47
N TRP A 21 -4.59 -14.88 -13.69
CA TRP A 21 -5.55 -14.55 -14.74
C TRP A 21 -6.50 -15.72 -15.00
N GLY A 22 -7.80 -15.44 -15.02
CA GLY A 22 -8.87 -16.42 -15.13
C GLY A 22 -9.20 -17.18 -13.84
N ARG A 23 -8.44 -17.05 -12.74
CA ARG A 23 -8.67 -17.79 -11.49
C ARG A 23 -10.07 -17.58 -10.91
N TRP A 24 -10.58 -16.35 -10.98
CA TRP A 24 -11.92 -15.97 -10.48
C TRP A 24 -12.90 -15.64 -11.62
N GLY A 25 -12.60 -16.08 -12.85
CA GLY A 25 -13.39 -15.80 -14.04
C GLY A 25 -12.80 -14.70 -14.93
N LYS A 26 -13.22 -14.69 -16.19
CA LYS A 26 -12.64 -13.82 -17.24
C LYS A 26 -12.98 -12.33 -17.08
N GLU A 27 -14.06 -12.03 -16.36
CA GLU A 27 -14.51 -10.66 -16.09
C GLU A 27 -14.15 -10.18 -14.68
N ASP A 28 -13.39 -10.99 -13.92
CA ASP A 28 -12.95 -10.60 -12.58
C ASP A 28 -12.02 -9.38 -12.63
N GLN A 29 -12.28 -8.44 -11.72
CA GLN A 29 -11.52 -7.20 -11.56
C GLN A 29 -11.06 -7.00 -10.10
N LEU A 30 -11.39 -7.94 -9.20
CA LEU A 30 -11.01 -7.88 -7.79
C LEU A 30 -9.64 -8.55 -7.53
N GLY A 31 -9.26 -9.54 -8.33
CA GLY A 31 -8.01 -10.28 -8.11
C GLY A 31 -7.98 -10.93 -6.73
N THR A 32 -6.88 -10.76 -6.00
CA THR A 32 -6.68 -11.40 -4.69
C THR A 32 -7.66 -10.92 -3.62
N LEU A 33 -8.36 -9.80 -3.79
CA LEU A 33 -9.42 -9.39 -2.87
C LEU A 33 -10.61 -10.37 -2.85
N ASN A 34 -10.77 -11.22 -3.87
CA ASN A 34 -11.73 -12.33 -3.85
C ASN A 34 -11.46 -13.34 -2.72
N LEU A 35 -10.25 -13.36 -2.15
CA LEU A 35 -9.89 -14.20 -1.01
C LEU A 35 -10.51 -13.67 0.30
N ILE A 36 -10.95 -12.41 0.32
CA ILE A 36 -11.61 -11.80 1.47
C ILE A 36 -13.11 -12.11 1.41
N THR A 37 -13.49 -13.22 2.06
CA THR A 37 -14.88 -13.70 2.15
C THR A 37 -15.57 -13.20 3.42
N SER A 38 -16.87 -13.43 3.55
CA SER A 38 -17.59 -13.18 4.81
C SER A 38 -16.95 -13.90 6.00
N THR A 39 -16.43 -15.12 5.80
CA THR A 39 -15.75 -15.88 6.84
C THR A 39 -14.44 -15.23 7.27
N THR A 40 -13.61 -14.77 6.31
CA THR A 40 -12.35 -14.09 6.67
C THR A 40 -12.61 -12.78 7.39
N ARG A 41 -13.64 -12.03 6.99
CA ARG A 41 -14.09 -10.81 7.69
C ARG A 41 -14.50 -11.08 9.12
N LEU A 42 -15.35 -12.08 9.35
CA LEU A 42 -15.78 -12.46 10.70
C LEU A 42 -14.61 -12.95 11.56
N ASN A 43 -13.65 -13.67 10.99
CA ASN A 43 -12.46 -14.09 11.71
C ASN A 43 -11.55 -12.92 12.06
N ALA A 44 -11.41 -11.93 11.16
CA ALA A 44 -10.69 -10.70 11.46
C ALA A 44 -11.32 -9.98 12.66
N ILE A 45 -12.63 -9.72 12.62
CA ILE A 45 -13.37 -9.00 13.68
C ILE A 45 -13.13 -9.62 15.07
N LYS A 46 -13.01 -10.95 15.17
CA LYS A 46 -12.75 -11.65 16.44
C LYS A 46 -11.38 -11.36 17.06
N LEU A 47 -10.46 -10.75 16.32
CA LEU A 47 -9.14 -10.34 16.81
C LEU A 47 -9.18 -9.06 17.64
N ILE A 48 -10.29 -8.31 17.59
CA ILE A 48 -10.45 -7.06 18.34
C ILE A 48 -10.76 -7.41 19.80
N GLU A 49 -9.77 -7.17 20.66
CA GLU A 49 -9.81 -7.44 22.10
C GLU A 49 -9.68 -6.14 22.91
N ASP A 50 -8.87 -5.19 22.44
CA ASP A 50 -8.54 -3.97 23.18
C ASP A 50 -9.44 -2.79 22.80
N GLY A 51 -10.00 -2.79 21.59
CA GLY A 51 -10.74 -1.66 21.02
C GLY A 51 -9.84 -0.48 20.63
N ILE A 52 -8.53 -0.70 20.50
CA ILE A 52 -7.56 0.36 20.21
C ILE A 52 -7.36 0.47 18.69
N SER A 53 -7.64 1.65 18.14
CA SER A 53 -7.49 1.95 16.72
C SER A 53 -6.24 2.77 16.42
N ILE A 54 -5.45 2.36 15.44
CA ILE A 54 -4.22 3.03 15.00
C ILE A 54 -4.31 3.35 13.51
N SER A 55 -4.23 4.65 13.18
CA SER A 55 -4.10 5.08 11.79
C SER A 55 -2.71 4.72 11.27
N CYS A 56 -2.68 4.14 10.07
CA CYS A 56 -1.45 3.88 9.32
C CYS A 56 -1.29 4.85 8.15
N SER A 57 -1.99 5.99 8.15
CA SER A 57 -1.82 7.04 7.14
C SER A 57 -0.64 7.93 7.46
N ARG A 58 0.10 8.35 6.45
CA ARG A 58 0.98 9.51 6.54
C ARG A 58 0.16 10.80 6.62
N PRO A 59 0.64 11.82 7.33
CA PRO A 59 0.02 13.14 7.27
C PRO A 59 0.21 13.73 5.87
N LEU A 60 -0.88 14.27 5.31
CA LEU A 60 -0.84 15.02 4.07
C LEU A 60 -0.52 16.47 4.39
N ILE A 61 0.70 16.88 4.06
CA ILE A 61 1.22 18.20 4.38
C ILE A 61 1.59 18.92 3.07
N PRO A 62 1.27 20.23 2.92
CA PRO A 62 1.44 20.95 1.66
C PRO A 62 2.88 21.38 1.39
N GLU A 63 3.82 21.13 2.31
CA GLU A 63 5.23 21.47 2.16
C GLU A 63 5.88 20.66 1.05
N ILE A 64 6.78 21.31 0.31
CA ILE A 64 7.65 20.65 -0.66
C ILE A 64 8.87 20.11 0.09
N ALA A 65 9.24 18.87 -0.23
CA ALA A 65 10.41 18.20 0.32
C ALA A 65 11.13 17.40 -0.78
N PRO A 66 12.42 17.05 -0.60
CA PRO A 66 13.21 16.31 -1.60
C PRO A 66 12.61 14.98 -2.08
N ASP A 67 11.71 14.38 -1.30
CA ASP A 67 11.01 13.13 -1.60
C ASP A 67 9.58 13.33 -2.14
N ILE A 68 9.11 14.58 -2.26
CA ILE A 68 7.77 14.92 -2.75
C ILE A 68 7.87 15.30 -4.23
N ARG A 69 7.45 14.39 -5.10
CA ARG A 69 7.40 14.63 -6.56
C ARG A 69 6.22 15.52 -6.96
N PHE A 70 5.07 15.32 -6.33
CA PHE A 70 3.84 16.06 -6.59
C PHE A 70 3.35 16.65 -5.28
N GLN A 71 3.28 17.98 -5.23
CA GLN A 71 2.87 18.71 -4.03
C GLN A 71 1.39 18.44 -3.75
N PHE A 72 1.07 18.07 -2.51
CA PHE A 72 -0.29 18.10 -2.01
C PHE A 72 -0.76 19.56 -1.91
N SER A 73 -1.88 19.88 -2.55
CA SER A 73 -2.42 21.24 -2.59
C SER A 73 -3.64 21.34 -1.67
N ARG A 74 -3.60 22.31 -0.75
CA ARG A 74 -4.73 22.67 0.12
C ARG A 74 -4.91 24.18 0.08
N PHE A 75 -6.09 24.63 -0.33
CA PHE A 75 -6.47 26.04 -0.32
C PHE A 75 -7.75 26.20 0.48
N ALA A 76 -7.82 27.19 1.38
CA ALA A 76 -9.07 27.54 2.01
C ALA A 76 -9.99 28.22 0.97
N ILE A 77 -11.25 27.80 0.94
CA ILE A 77 -12.33 28.37 0.12
C ILE A 77 -13.23 29.28 0.97
N ASP A 78 -13.37 28.98 2.25
CA ASP A 78 -13.99 29.86 3.25
C ASP A 78 -13.22 29.74 4.57
N THR A 79 -13.04 30.86 5.26
CA THR A 79 -12.28 30.94 6.53
C THR A 79 -13.07 31.68 7.61
N GLY A 80 -12.69 31.38 8.84
CA GLY A 80 -13.15 32.09 10.03
C GLY A 80 -12.36 33.38 10.33
N GLU A 81 -11.43 33.79 9.46
CA GLU A 81 -10.60 34.98 9.70
C GLU A 81 -11.48 36.23 9.81
N HIS A 82 -11.20 37.07 10.82
CA HIS A 82 -11.92 38.32 11.11
C HIS A 82 -13.42 38.18 11.46
N ARG A 83 -13.92 36.96 11.71
CA ARG A 83 -15.34 36.73 12.05
C ARG A 83 -15.71 37.12 13.48
N GLU A 84 -14.76 37.16 14.41
CA GLU A 84 -15.02 37.60 15.79
C GLU A 84 -15.18 39.13 15.90
N ASP A 85 -14.57 39.87 14.96
CA ASP A 85 -14.54 41.34 14.96
C ASP A 85 -15.58 41.97 14.01
N THR A 86 -16.26 41.17 13.17
CA THR A 86 -17.23 41.71 12.21
C THR A 86 -18.57 42.05 12.87
N THR A 87 -19.05 43.26 12.58
CA THR A 87 -20.35 43.76 13.03
C THR A 87 -21.43 43.66 11.95
N SER A 88 -21.10 43.13 10.76
CA SER A 88 -22.06 43.03 9.67
C SER A 88 -22.87 41.73 9.72
N ASP A 89 -24.19 41.84 9.74
CA ASP A 89 -25.11 40.69 9.76
C ASP A 89 -24.95 39.80 8.51
N ALA A 90 -24.56 40.39 7.38
CA ALA A 90 -24.31 39.68 6.12
C ALA A 90 -23.05 38.79 6.18
N GLU A 91 -21.98 39.24 6.83
CA GLU A 91 -20.77 38.43 7.04
C GLU A 91 -20.96 37.42 8.18
N ASN A 92 -21.80 37.71 9.18
CA ASN A 92 -22.16 36.79 10.26
C ASN A 92 -23.07 35.62 9.82
N ASN A 93 -23.65 35.69 8.62
CA ASN A 93 -24.53 34.65 8.09
C ASN A 93 -23.78 33.52 7.34
N ARG A 94 -22.48 33.66 7.02
CA ARG A 94 -21.63 32.54 6.54
C ARG A 94 -20.85 31.94 7.71
N ARG A 95 -21.08 30.66 8.03
CA ARG A 95 -20.60 30.00 9.28
C ARG A 95 -19.71 28.77 9.07
N GLY A 96 -19.13 28.60 7.89
CA GLY A 96 -18.35 27.40 7.54
C GLY A 96 -16.88 27.71 7.27
N ALA A 97 -16.03 26.74 7.57
CA ALA A 97 -14.72 26.63 6.93
C ALA A 97 -14.82 25.60 5.80
N SER A 98 -14.11 25.82 4.69
CA SER A 98 -14.06 24.86 3.59
C SER A 98 -12.73 24.91 2.87
N GLU A 99 -12.33 23.79 2.27
CA GLU A 99 -11.06 23.65 1.57
C GLU A 99 -11.25 23.04 0.19
N PHE A 100 -10.42 23.48 -0.75
CA PHE A 100 -10.08 22.72 -1.94
C PHE A 100 -8.88 21.83 -1.62
N ILE A 101 -8.96 20.56 -2.03
CA ILE A 101 -7.88 19.60 -1.93
C ILE A 101 -7.54 19.07 -3.32
N GLY A 102 -6.28 19.21 -3.72
CA GLY A 102 -5.72 18.64 -4.94
C GLY A 102 -4.55 17.71 -4.61
N MET A 103 -4.54 16.50 -5.15
CA MET A 103 -3.45 15.54 -4.89
C MET A 103 -3.20 14.60 -6.07
N VAL A 104 -1.94 14.19 -6.21
CA VAL A 104 -1.55 12.99 -6.96
C VAL A 104 -1.12 11.97 -5.91
N PHE A 105 -1.92 10.92 -5.74
CA PHE A 105 -1.67 9.93 -4.69
C PHE A 105 -0.64 8.87 -5.09
N HIS A 106 -0.51 8.60 -6.40
CA HIS A 106 0.54 7.76 -6.97
C HIS A 106 1.90 8.46 -6.88
N GLY A 107 2.57 8.24 -5.74
CA GLY A 107 3.78 8.94 -5.33
C GLY A 107 4.38 8.30 -4.08
N MET A 108 5.15 9.07 -3.31
CA MET A 108 5.88 8.55 -2.13
C MET A 108 5.42 9.16 -0.80
N ASN A 109 4.51 10.13 -0.87
CA ASN A 109 4.09 10.93 0.27
C ASN A 109 2.65 10.64 0.72
N VAL A 110 1.80 10.17 -0.19
CA VAL A 110 0.41 9.83 0.11
C VAL A 110 0.30 8.34 0.41
N THR A 111 -0.31 7.97 1.53
CA THR A 111 -0.73 6.59 1.77
C THR A 111 -1.91 6.27 0.87
N HIS A 112 -1.76 5.29 -0.01
CA HIS A 112 -2.75 4.97 -1.03
C HIS A 112 -2.78 3.49 -1.35
N ILE A 113 -3.88 3.03 -1.93
CA ILE A 113 -3.92 1.73 -2.58
C ILE A 113 -3.80 1.86 -4.10
N ASP A 114 -3.11 0.89 -4.68
CA ASP A 114 -3.08 0.69 -6.12
C ASP A 114 -4.12 -0.32 -6.51
N SER A 115 -5.01 0.08 -7.41
CA SER A 115 -5.90 -0.87 -8.06
C SER A 115 -5.18 -1.64 -9.16
N LEU A 116 -5.80 -2.71 -9.65
CA LEU A 116 -5.20 -3.60 -10.64
C LEU A 116 -5.08 -2.99 -12.06
N SER A 117 -5.40 -1.71 -12.20
CA SER A 117 -5.21 -0.87 -13.39
C SER A 117 -4.05 0.12 -13.28
N HIS A 118 -3.37 0.21 -12.13
CA HIS A 118 -2.32 1.20 -11.89
C HIS A 118 -1.15 1.08 -12.87
N MET A 119 -0.79 -0.16 -13.25
CA MET A 119 0.39 -0.47 -14.05
C MET A 119 0.05 -1.37 -15.24
N PHE A 120 0.87 -1.30 -16.29
CA PHE A 120 0.68 -2.08 -17.52
C PHE A 120 1.90 -2.95 -17.84
N TRP A 121 1.63 -4.14 -18.38
CA TRP A 121 2.64 -5.06 -18.90
C TRP A 121 2.21 -5.56 -20.27
N ASN A 122 3.04 -5.33 -21.30
CA ASN A 122 2.74 -5.69 -22.69
C ASN A 122 1.35 -5.22 -23.17
N GLY A 123 0.98 -3.98 -22.81
CA GLY A 123 -0.32 -3.39 -23.16
C GLY A 123 -1.53 -4.00 -22.43
N LYS A 124 -1.29 -4.73 -21.33
CA LYS A 124 -2.30 -5.41 -20.53
C LYS A 124 -2.27 -5.00 -19.06
N MET A 125 -3.44 -5.02 -18.44
CA MET A 125 -3.68 -4.98 -16.99
C MET A 125 -3.98 -6.40 -16.49
N TYR A 126 -4.24 -6.53 -15.18
CA TYR A 126 -4.71 -7.79 -14.59
C TYR A 126 -5.88 -8.41 -15.39
N ASN A 127 -5.89 -9.74 -15.44
CA ASN A 127 -6.86 -10.58 -16.16
C ASN A 127 -6.89 -10.38 -17.69
N GLY A 128 -5.88 -9.73 -18.26
CA GLY A 128 -5.74 -9.55 -19.71
C GLY A 128 -6.56 -8.41 -20.30
N PHE A 129 -7.17 -7.56 -19.47
CA PHE A 129 -7.79 -6.31 -19.92
C PHE A 129 -6.76 -5.42 -20.63
N SER A 130 -7.18 -4.70 -21.66
CA SER A 130 -6.28 -3.82 -22.41
C SER A 130 -5.92 -2.58 -21.59
N SER A 131 -4.68 -2.12 -21.66
CA SER A 131 -4.30 -0.81 -21.11
C SER A 131 -5.05 0.36 -21.77
N ASN A 132 -5.65 0.15 -22.95
CA ASN A 132 -6.48 1.15 -23.62
C ASN A 132 -7.83 1.41 -22.90
N GLU A 133 -8.19 0.58 -21.91
CA GLU A 133 -9.34 0.83 -21.04
C GLU A 133 -9.11 1.99 -20.06
N VAL A 134 -7.86 2.47 -19.93
CA VAL A 134 -7.48 3.65 -19.16
C VAL A 134 -7.30 4.82 -20.11
N THR A 135 -8.25 5.77 -20.08
CA THR A 135 -8.31 6.89 -21.02
C THR A 135 -8.35 8.24 -20.32
N SER A 136 -7.90 9.30 -21.00
CA SER A 136 -7.98 10.66 -20.46
C SER A 136 -9.41 11.18 -20.30
N GLY A 137 -10.36 10.67 -21.10
CA GLY A 137 -11.74 11.17 -21.11
C GLY A 137 -12.67 10.46 -20.13
N GLN A 138 -12.50 9.15 -19.93
CA GLN A 138 -13.39 8.32 -19.11
C GLN A 138 -12.71 7.77 -17.85
N GLY A 139 -11.40 7.99 -17.69
CA GLY A 139 -10.61 7.34 -16.66
C GLY A 139 -10.43 5.84 -16.96
N THR A 140 -10.42 5.06 -15.90
CA THR A 140 -10.20 3.61 -15.88
C THR A 140 -11.52 2.84 -15.98
N GLN A 141 -11.77 2.15 -17.08
CA GLN A 141 -13.02 1.41 -17.31
C GLN A 141 -13.00 -0.04 -16.82
N LYS A 142 -11.80 -0.60 -16.59
CA LYS A 142 -11.56 -1.95 -16.08
C LYS A 142 -10.49 -1.93 -15.00
N ASN A 143 -10.64 -2.76 -13.97
CA ASN A 143 -9.73 -2.84 -12.82
C ASN A 143 -9.60 -1.51 -12.05
N ALA A 144 -10.63 -0.67 -12.09
CA ALA A 144 -10.67 0.57 -11.32
C ALA A 144 -10.82 0.30 -9.82
N VAL A 145 -10.45 1.28 -8.99
CA VAL A 145 -10.46 1.16 -7.53
C VAL A 145 -11.85 0.96 -6.93
N ASP A 146 -12.89 1.44 -7.61
CA ASP A 146 -14.28 1.43 -7.16
C ASP A 146 -14.90 0.02 -7.07
N VAL A 147 -14.26 -1.00 -7.65
CA VAL A 147 -14.62 -2.40 -7.39
C VAL A 147 -14.39 -2.81 -5.92
N ALA A 148 -13.53 -2.10 -5.20
CA ALA A 148 -13.20 -2.33 -3.79
C ALA A 148 -13.98 -1.42 -2.82
N ILE A 149 -15.02 -0.72 -3.27
CA ILE A 149 -15.71 0.34 -2.49
C ILE A 149 -16.38 -0.16 -1.20
N ASN A 150 -16.71 -1.45 -1.12
CA ASN A 150 -17.28 -2.06 0.09
C ASN A 150 -16.25 -2.29 1.22
N GLY A 151 -15.04 -1.76 1.06
CA GLY A 151 -13.99 -1.81 2.06
C GLY A 151 -13.22 -3.13 2.07
N ILE A 152 -11.97 -3.03 2.49
CA ILE A 152 -11.03 -4.14 2.63
C ILE A 152 -10.79 -4.33 4.13
N LEU A 153 -11.60 -5.18 4.74
CA LEU A 153 -11.46 -5.63 6.12
C LEU A 153 -11.00 -7.09 6.18
N SER A 154 -9.81 -7.35 6.72
CA SER A 154 -9.30 -8.72 6.92
C SER A 154 -8.34 -8.77 8.10
N LYS A 155 -7.89 -9.99 8.47
CA LYS A 155 -6.76 -10.15 9.37
C LYS A 155 -5.53 -9.62 8.66
N CYS A 156 -4.77 -8.80 9.37
CA CYS A 156 -3.52 -8.24 8.91
C CYS A 156 -2.39 -8.74 9.80
N ILE A 157 -1.25 -9.02 9.18
CA ILE A 157 -0.01 -9.38 9.87
C ILE A 157 1.03 -8.32 9.55
N LEU A 158 1.66 -7.78 10.61
CA LEU A 158 2.84 -6.91 10.47
C LEU A 158 4.11 -7.75 10.65
N LEU A 159 5.00 -7.71 9.66
CA LEU A 159 6.36 -8.22 9.78
C LEU A 159 7.34 -7.03 9.87
N ASP A 160 7.92 -6.83 11.06
CA ASP A 160 8.93 -5.80 11.30
C ASP A 160 10.34 -6.33 11.02
N ILE A 161 10.82 -6.14 9.79
CA ILE A 161 12.10 -6.69 9.35
C ILE A 161 13.30 -5.99 10.04
N PRO A 162 13.31 -4.66 10.25
CA PRO A 162 14.33 -4.02 11.08
C PRO A 162 14.42 -4.61 12.47
N LEU A 163 13.29 -4.84 13.15
CA LEU A 163 13.28 -5.44 14.48
C LEU A 163 13.87 -6.86 14.45
N LEU A 164 13.46 -7.70 13.49
CA LEU A 164 14.02 -9.04 13.29
C LEU A 164 15.55 -9.01 13.11
N LYS A 165 16.06 -8.03 12.36
CA LYS A 165 17.49 -7.86 12.08
C LYS A 165 18.23 -7.01 13.13
N ASN A 166 17.57 -6.61 14.22
CA ASN A 166 18.10 -5.71 15.26
C ASN A 166 18.67 -4.39 14.69
N LYS A 167 17.90 -3.73 13.81
CA LYS A 167 18.23 -2.47 13.14
C LYS A 167 17.14 -1.43 13.35
N LYS A 168 17.48 -0.14 13.21
CA LYS A 168 16.49 0.94 13.18
C LYS A 168 15.65 0.92 11.89
N TRP A 169 16.32 0.70 10.76
CA TRP A 169 15.78 0.56 9.41
C TRP A 169 16.78 -0.23 8.56
N LEU A 170 16.32 -0.74 7.42
CA LEU A 170 17.17 -1.38 6.42
C LEU A 170 17.89 -0.31 5.56
N SER A 171 19.11 -0.57 5.11
CA SER A 171 19.76 0.28 4.11
C SER A 171 19.12 0.10 2.73
N SER A 172 19.38 1.04 1.80
CA SER A 172 18.74 1.03 0.48
C SER A 172 19.12 -0.17 -0.40
N ASP A 173 20.24 -0.82 -0.10
CA ASP A 173 20.74 -2.04 -0.74
C ASP A 173 20.38 -3.34 0.02
N GLU A 174 19.72 -3.23 1.17
CA GLU A 174 19.24 -4.38 1.95
C GLU A 174 17.77 -4.67 1.68
N TYR A 175 17.50 -5.63 0.81
CA TYR A 175 16.14 -6.02 0.42
C TYR A 175 15.51 -6.98 1.43
N VAL A 176 14.17 -6.98 1.50
CA VAL A 176 13.44 -8.05 2.21
C VAL A 176 13.34 -9.26 1.27
N LEU A 177 13.93 -10.38 1.68
CA LEU A 177 13.98 -11.63 0.92
C LEU A 177 12.96 -12.66 1.46
N PRO A 178 12.66 -13.74 0.70
CA PRO A 178 11.70 -14.76 1.15
C PRO A 178 12.04 -15.35 2.53
N GLU A 179 13.33 -15.61 2.78
CA GLU A 179 13.81 -16.09 4.06
C GLU A 179 13.58 -15.11 5.21
N ASP A 180 13.59 -13.79 4.95
CA ASP A 180 13.29 -12.78 5.96
C ASP A 180 11.82 -12.86 6.38
N ILE A 181 10.92 -13.11 5.44
CA ILE A 181 9.48 -13.28 5.69
C ILE A 181 9.24 -14.55 6.52
N GLU A 182 9.85 -15.68 6.12
CA GLU A 182 9.71 -16.94 6.86
C GLU A 182 10.32 -16.88 8.26
N ASN A 183 11.44 -16.16 8.43
CA ASN A 183 12.05 -15.94 9.73
C ASN A 183 11.22 -14.98 10.59
N ALA A 184 10.61 -13.96 10.00
CA ALA A 184 9.71 -13.04 10.70
C ALA A 184 8.44 -13.75 11.20
N GLU A 185 7.82 -14.63 10.40
CA GLU A 185 6.68 -15.46 10.85
C GLU A 185 7.04 -16.24 12.12
N LYS A 186 8.21 -16.88 12.15
CA LYS A 186 8.69 -17.64 13.32
C LYS A 186 8.99 -16.74 14.51
N TYR A 187 9.69 -15.62 14.27
CA TYR A 187 10.13 -14.72 15.33
C TYR A 187 8.95 -14.03 16.02
N PHE A 188 7.94 -13.61 15.25
CA PHE A 188 6.73 -12.95 15.75
C PHE A 188 5.63 -13.94 16.15
N ASN A 189 5.87 -15.24 15.97
CA ASN A 189 4.91 -16.32 16.22
C ASN A 189 3.55 -16.07 15.53
N VAL A 190 3.61 -15.74 14.25
CA VAL A 190 2.43 -15.52 13.38
C VAL A 190 2.46 -16.47 12.19
N ASN A 191 1.29 -16.76 11.65
CA ASN A 191 1.15 -17.54 10.43
C ASN A 191 0.26 -16.77 9.44
N VAL A 192 0.82 -16.50 8.26
CA VAL A 192 0.09 -15.94 7.13
C VAL A 192 -0.80 -17.01 6.53
N GLU A 193 -2.08 -16.69 6.38
CA GLU A 193 -3.15 -17.54 5.87
C GLU A 193 -3.84 -16.91 4.64
N PRO A 194 -4.53 -17.70 3.82
CA PRO A 194 -5.26 -17.18 2.67
C PRO A 194 -6.25 -16.07 3.04
N GLY A 195 -6.21 -14.97 2.30
CA GLY A 195 -7.05 -13.80 2.54
C GLY A 195 -6.45 -12.76 3.50
N ASP A 196 -5.32 -13.07 4.13
CA ASP A 196 -4.64 -12.13 5.02
C ASP A 196 -4.03 -10.95 4.26
N ILE A 197 -3.98 -9.80 4.93
CA ILE A 197 -3.21 -8.64 4.51
C ILE A 197 -1.82 -8.76 5.12
N LEU A 198 -0.79 -8.57 4.30
CA LEU A 198 0.60 -8.62 4.76
C LEU A 198 1.22 -7.23 4.71
N LEU A 199 1.60 -6.69 5.87
CA LEU A 199 2.35 -5.44 5.96
C LEU A 199 3.81 -5.72 6.28
N ILE A 200 4.71 -5.17 5.48
CA ILE A 200 6.16 -5.30 5.64
C ILE A 200 6.72 -3.94 6.03
N ARG A 201 7.24 -3.84 7.26
CA ARG A 201 7.97 -2.66 7.70
C ARG A 201 9.44 -2.83 7.38
N THR A 202 10.01 -1.85 6.67
CA THR A 202 11.45 -1.76 6.34
C THR A 202 12.14 -0.63 7.10
N GLY A 203 11.37 0.31 7.66
CA GLY A 203 11.88 1.45 8.40
C GLY A 203 12.25 2.65 7.50
N ASN A 204 11.91 2.62 6.22
CA ASN A 204 12.07 3.76 5.32
C ASN A 204 11.39 5.02 5.89
N TYR A 205 10.17 4.87 6.43
CA TYR A 205 9.46 6.02 6.99
C TYR A 205 10.10 6.49 8.30
N LYS A 206 10.59 5.57 9.14
CA LYS A 206 11.37 5.94 10.33
C LYS A 206 12.59 6.77 9.98
N ARG A 207 13.37 6.34 8.98
CA ARG A 207 14.55 7.08 8.49
C ARG A 207 14.15 8.49 8.08
N ARG A 208 13.06 8.63 7.32
CA ARG A 208 12.53 9.95 6.92
C ARG A 208 12.18 10.83 8.11
N LEU A 209 11.60 10.27 9.18
CA LEU A 209 11.23 11.03 10.39
C LEU A 209 12.46 11.46 11.21
N GLU A 210 13.48 10.61 11.33
CA GLU A 210 14.68 10.89 12.12
C GLU A 210 15.74 11.72 11.37
N GLU A 211 15.96 11.45 10.09
CA GLU A 211 17.02 12.08 9.28
C GLU A 211 16.49 13.17 8.34
N GLY A 212 15.16 13.28 8.23
CA GLY A 212 14.50 14.18 7.29
C GLY A 212 14.26 13.55 5.90
N PRO A 213 13.52 14.27 5.04
CA PRO A 213 13.24 13.83 3.68
C PRO A 213 14.50 13.82 2.82
N SER A 214 14.66 12.78 1.99
CA SER A 214 15.79 12.61 1.09
C SER A 214 15.34 12.26 -0.32
N ASN A 215 16.05 12.76 -1.34
CA ASN A 215 15.68 12.45 -2.72
C ASN A 215 15.87 10.93 -2.98
N PRO A 216 14.79 10.18 -3.29
CA PRO A 216 14.84 8.73 -3.45
C PRO A 216 15.73 8.28 -4.61
N THR A 217 16.01 9.14 -5.60
CA THR A 217 16.95 8.81 -6.68
C THR A 217 18.41 8.82 -6.24
N VAL A 218 18.70 9.44 -5.09
CA VAL A 218 20.05 9.54 -4.50
C VAL A 218 20.17 8.59 -3.32
N SER A 219 19.22 8.64 -2.39
CA SER A 219 19.27 7.87 -1.15
C SER A 219 18.82 6.42 -1.29
N GLY A 220 18.18 6.09 -2.41
CA GLY A 220 17.51 4.82 -2.63
C GLY A 220 16.34 4.56 -1.66
N VAL A 221 15.59 3.51 -1.95
CA VAL A 221 14.46 2.99 -1.19
C VAL A 221 14.46 1.48 -1.30
N THR A 222 14.40 0.79 -0.17
CA THR A 222 14.33 -0.67 -0.12
C THR A 222 12.90 -1.16 0.15
N SER A 223 12.57 -2.35 -0.32
CA SER A 223 11.29 -3.01 -0.08
C SER A 223 11.43 -4.53 -0.23
N CYS A 224 10.31 -5.24 -0.37
CA CYS A 224 10.34 -6.64 -0.77
C CYS A 224 10.99 -6.82 -2.14
N HIS A 225 11.95 -7.72 -2.21
CA HIS A 225 12.46 -8.18 -3.49
C HIS A 225 11.39 -9.03 -4.20
N VAL A 226 11.33 -8.98 -5.53
CA VAL A 226 10.38 -9.80 -6.33
C VAL A 226 10.56 -11.31 -6.16
N ALA A 227 11.68 -11.73 -5.57
CA ALA A 227 11.90 -13.10 -5.12
C ALA A 227 10.83 -13.57 -4.11
N CYS A 228 10.14 -12.66 -3.43
CA CYS A 228 9.05 -12.96 -2.50
C CYS A 228 7.72 -13.31 -3.20
N ALA A 229 7.57 -13.04 -4.50
CA ALA A 229 6.31 -13.27 -5.23
C ALA A 229 5.79 -14.73 -5.14
N PRO A 230 6.63 -15.78 -5.26
CA PRO A 230 6.19 -17.16 -5.04
C PRO A 230 5.62 -17.41 -3.64
N TYR A 231 6.18 -16.79 -2.60
CA TYR A 231 5.65 -16.89 -1.24
C TYR A 231 4.26 -16.24 -1.16
N PHE A 232 4.11 -15.02 -1.68
CA PHE A 232 2.82 -14.31 -1.70
C PHE A 232 1.74 -15.12 -2.42
N LYS A 233 2.09 -15.72 -3.56
CA LYS A 233 1.21 -16.61 -4.32
C LYS A 233 0.83 -17.86 -3.54
N LYS A 234 1.82 -18.52 -2.93
CA LYS A 234 1.62 -19.75 -2.15
C LYS A 234 0.73 -19.52 -0.92
N LYS A 235 0.90 -18.39 -0.24
CA LYS A 235 0.13 -18.03 0.95
C LYS A 235 -1.24 -17.42 0.64
N ASP A 236 -1.51 -17.09 -0.62
CA ASP A 236 -2.77 -16.49 -1.05
C ASP A 236 -3.11 -15.22 -0.23
N ILE A 237 -2.15 -14.31 -0.11
CA ILE A 237 -2.40 -13.01 0.54
C ILE A 237 -3.35 -12.16 -0.31
N SER A 238 -4.21 -11.39 0.34
CA SER A 238 -5.20 -10.54 -0.33
C SER A 238 -4.64 -9.18 -0.73
N LEU A 239 -3.71 -8.63 0.05
CA LEU A 239 -3.09 -7.33 -0.17
C LEU A 239 -1.69 -7.31 0.47
N LEU A 240 -0.74 -6.68 -0.21
CA LEU A 240 0.60 -6.41 0.31
C LEU A 240 0.75 -4.91 0.60
N GLY A 241 1.38 -4.54 1.71
CA GLY A 241 1.71 -3.13 1.97
C GLY A 241 3.07 -2.94 2.61
N SER A 242 3.60 -1.72 2.48
CA SER A 242 4.87 -1.35 3.11
C SER A 242 4.91 0.13 3.52
N ASP A 243 5.94 0.52 4.28
CA ASP A 243 6.21 1.91 4.66
C ASP A 243 7.04 2.68 3.61
N SER A 244 6.88 2.33 2.35
CA SER A 244 7.44 3.00 1.17
C SER A 244 6.62 2.58 -0.06
N PRO A 245 6.99 2.94 -1.29
CA PRO A 245 6.54 2.18 -2.44
C PRO A 245 6.92 0.71 -2.28
N ASN A 246 6.06 -0.19 -2.75
CA ASN A 246 6.31 -1.63 -2.66
C ASN A 246 7.47 -2.11 -3.56
N ASP A 247 7.94 -1.30 -4.50
CA ASP A 247 9.14 -1.60 -5.31
C ASP A 247 10.41 -0.94 -4.78
N ILE A 248 11.55 -1.60 -5.03
CA ILE A 248 12.89 -1.12 -4.71
C ILE A 248 13.32 -0.06 -5.72
N ASN A 249 13.99 1.00 -5.25
CA ASN A 249 14.55 2.05 -6.09
C ASN A 249 16.03 2.35 -5.70
N PRO A 250 16.99 2.29 -6.64
CA PRO A 250 16.85 1.86 -8.04
C PRO A 250 16.51 0.38 -8.15
N SER A 251 15.83 0.01 -9.24
CA SER A 251 15.52 -1.40 -9.49
C SER A 251 16.81 -2.24 -9.57
N PRO A 252 16.81 -3.46 -8.98
CA PRO A 252 17.92 -4.39 -9.13
C PRO A 252 18.02 -4.99 -10.55
N TYR A 253 17.11 -4.64 -11.46
CA TYR A 253 17.07 -5.13 -12.84
C TYR A 253 17.23 -3.99 -13.86
N PRO A 254 18.06 -4.17 -14.90
CA PRO A 254 18.38 -3.10 -15.85
C PRO A 254 17.18 -2.65 -16.69
N ASN A 255 16.27 -3.55 -17.06
CA ASN A 255 15.14 -3.25 -17.95
C ASN A 255 13.76 -3.52 -17.32
N LEU A 256 13.70 -3.73 -16.00
CA LEU A 256 12.43 -3.87 -15.27
C LEU A 256 12.42 -2.86 -14.14
N ARG A 257 11.70 -1.76 -14.31
CA ARG A 257 11.70 -0.67 -13.32
C ARG A 257 10.92 -1.01 -12.05
N PHE A 258 9.83 -1.75 -12.17
CA PHE A 258 8.89 -2.05 -11.08
C PHE A 258 8.56 -3.56 -11.06
N PRO A 259 9.55 -4.42 -10.77
CA PRO A 259 9.37 -5.87 -10.86
C PRO A 259 8.27 -6.40 -9.95
N LEU A 260 8.09 -5.83 -8.75
CA LEU A 260 7.06 -6.30 -7.82
C LEU A 260 5.65 -5.89 -8.30
N HIS A 261 5.44 -4.65 -8.73
CA HIS A 261 4.16 -4.25 -9.35
C HIS A 261 3.86 -5.08 -10.61
N THR A 262 4.88 -5.34 -11.42
CA THR A 262 4.70 -6.12 -12.65
C THR A 262 4.21 -7.53 -12.32
N VAL A 263 4.94 -8.28 -11.49
CA VAL A 263 4.60 -9.68 -11.20
C VAL A 263 3.36 -9.79 -10.31
N CYS A 264 3.32 -9.05 -9.21
CA CYS A 264 2.29 -9.23 -8.19
C CYS A 264 1.00 -8.48 -8.57
N LEU A 265 1.07 -7.19 -8.87
CA LEU A 265 -0.15 -6.41 -9.15
C LEU A 265 -0.79 -6.82 -10.48
N ILE A 266 0.00 -6.95 -11.55
CA ILE A 266 -0.54 -7.31 -12.86
C ILE A 266 -0.73 -8.82 -13.00
N GLY A 267 0.32 -9.61 -12.76
CA GLY A 267 0.28 -11.06 -12.94
C GLY A 267 -0.63 -11.75 -11.93
N MET A 268 -0.45 -11.46 -10.64
CA MET A 268 -1.20 -12.12 -9.57
C MET A 268 -2.52 -11.42 -9.22
N GLY A 269 -2.76 -10.20 -9.69
CA GLY A 269 -3.92 -9.41 -9.25
C GLY A 269 -3.83 -9.04 -7.76
N LEU A 270 -2.61 -8.90 -7.23
CA LEU A 270 -2.35 -8.56 -5.83
C LEU A 270 -2.39 -7.05 -5.63
N TRP A 271 -3.30 -6.59 -4.77
CA TRP A 271 -3.43 -5.17 -4.45
C TRP A 271 -2.29 -4.70 -3.56
N PHE A 272 -1.92 -3.43 -3.71
CA PHE A 272 -0.87 -2.80 -2.92
C PHE A 272 -1.39 -1.66 -2.05
N LEU A 273 -0.81 -1.54 -0.85
CA LEU A 273 -0.86 -0.37 0.00
C LEU A 273 0.54 0.26 0.03
N ASP A 274 0.68 1.40 -0.61
CA ASP A 274 1.94 2.13 -0.71
C ASP A 274 2.02 3.23 0.36
N ASN A 275 3.24 3.44 0.87
CA ASN A 275 3.59 4.53 1.78
C ASN A 275 2.78 4.54 3.08
N ALA A 276 2.54 3.40 3.70
CA ALA A 276 1.94 3.36 5.02
C ALA A 276 2.86 4.03 6.06
N ASN A 277 2.26 4.55 7.13
CA ASN A 277 2.95 4.88 8.37
C ASN A 277 2.82 3.69 9.32
N LEU A 278 3.90 2.90 9.45
CA LEU A 278 3.91 1.70 10.28
C LEU A 278 4.56 1.90 11.65
N GLU A 279 4.98 3.12 11.99
CA GLU A 279 5.78 3.37 13.20
C GLU A 279 4.96 3.22 14.49
N GLN A 280 3.78 3.86 14.53
CA GLN A 280 2.89 3.73 15.67
C GLN A 280 2.36 2.29 15.77
N LEU A 281 2.01 1.69 14.62
CA LEU A 281 1.53 0.30 14.57
C LEU A 281 2.58 -0.69 15.12
N ALA A 282 3.84 -0.60 14.67
CA ALA A 282 4.92 -1.44 15.18
C ALA A 282 5.13 -1.26 16.70
N SER A 283 5.05 -0.01 17.19
CA SER A 283 5.13 0.28 18.62
C SER A 283 4.00 -0.38 19.42
N GLU A 284 2.78 -0.36 18.91
CA GLU A 284 1.63 -1.02 19.56
C GLU A 284 1.71 -2.54 19.49
N CYS A 285 2.25 -3.11 18.40
CA CYS A 285 2.56 -4.55 18.30
C CYS A 285 3.57 -4.99 19.36
N ILE A 286 4.66 -4.24 19.54
CA ILE A 286 5.69 -4.53 20.56
C ILE A 286 5.10 -4.51 21.96
N LYS A 287 4.32 -3.46 22.30
CA LYS A 287 3.70 -3.33 23.64
C LYS A 287 2.80 -4.52 24.00
N ARG A 288 2.12 -5.10 23.01
CA ARG A 288 1.18 -6.21 23.19
C ARG A 288 1.80 -7.58 22.93
N ASN A 289 3.00 -7.62 22.36
CA ASN A 289 3.56 -8.81 21.72
C ASN A 289 2.55 -9.49 20.77
N ARG A 290 1.82 -8.68 19.98
CA ARG A 290 0.74 -9.12 19.10
C ARG A 290 0.92 -8.53 17.71
N TRP A 291 1.16 -9.40 16.74
CA TRP A 291 1.58 -9.05 15.38
C TRP A 291 0.52 -9.33 14.32
N SER A 292 -0.65 -9.80 14.75
CA SER A 292 -1.87 -9.92 13.95
C SER A 292 -3.00 -9.11 14.57
N PHE A 293 -3.80 -8.45 13.72
CA PHE A 293 -4.87 -7.55 14.12
C PHE A 293 -5.89 -7.39 12.99
N THR A 294 -7.05 -6.78 13.25
CA THR A 294 -7.96 -6.38 12.17
C THR A 294 -7.38 -5.16 11.47
N LEU A 295 -7.36 -5.16 10.13
CA LEU A 295 -7.09 -3.94 9.36
C LEU A 295 -8.30 -3.63 8.49
N SER A 296 -8.73 -2.36 8.53
CA SER A 296 -9.74 -1.81 7.64
C SER A 296 -9.11 -0.78 6.72
N ILE A 297 -9.19 -1.01 5.41
CA ILE A 297 -8.76 -0.08 4.36
C ILE A 297 -10.00 0.28 3.54
N ASN A 298 -10.36 1.55 3.54
CA ASN A 298 -11.57 2.03 2.86
C ASN A 298 -11.16 3.01 1.75
N PRO A 299 -11.17 2.57 0.49
CA PRO A 299 -11.00 3.47 -0.65
C PRO A 299 -12.14 4.49 -0.69
N LEU A 300 -11.83 5.69 -1.16
CA LEU A 300 -12.87 6.65 -1.54
C LEU A 300 -13.66 6.11 -2.74
N ASP A 301 -14.93 6.51 -2.89
CA ASP A 301 -15.76 6.15 -4.07
C ASP A 301 -15.35 6.97 -5.30
N LEU A 302 -14.09 6.78 -5.73
CA LEU A 302 -13.53 7.41 -6.91
C LEU A 302 -13.80 6.53 -8.13
N LYS A 303 -14.87 6.84 -8.84
CA LYS A 303 -15.23 6.15 -10.09
C LYS A 303 -14.10 6.26 -11.10
N ASN A 304 -13.78 5.14 -11.72
CA ASN A 304 -12.82 5.05 -12.82
C ASN A 304 -11.40 5.57 -12.46
N CYS A 305 -10.97 5.46 -11.21
CA CYS A 305 -9.60 5.81 -10.79
C CYS A 305 -8.70 4.57 -10.66
N THR A 306 -7.39 4.76 -10.90
CA THR A 306 -6.38 3.70 -10.82
C THR A 306 -5.92 3.37 -9.40
N GLY A 307 -6.49 4.01 -8.39
CA GLY A 307 -6.18 3.83 -6.99
C GLY A 307 -6.96 4.82 -6.14
N SER A 308 -6.71 4.84 -4.84
CA SER A 308 -7.33 5.79 -3.91
C SER A 308 -6.37 6.15 -2.79
N PRO A 309 -6.29 7.42 -2.35
CA PRO A 309 -5.74 7.72 -1.04
C PRO A 309 -6.58 7.00 0.02
N VAL A 310 -5.95 6.52 1.07
CA VAL A 310 -6.64 5.79 2.13
C VAL A 310 -6.06 6.14 3.50
N ASN A 311 -6.90 6.01 4.52
CA ASN A 311 -6.46 5.90 5.90
C ASN A 311 -6.69 4.45 6.37
N PRO A 312 -5.68 3.56 6.29
CA PRO A 312 -5.77 2.24 6.88
C PRO A 312 -5.85 2.35 8.40
N VAL A 313 -6.81 1.67 9.02
CA VAL A 313 -6.96 1.65 10.47
C VAL A 313 -6.76 0.23 10.97
N ALA A 314 -5.68 0.02 11.71
CA ALA A 314 -5.43 -1.21 12.45
C ALA A 314 -6.21 -1.17 13.77
N ILE A 315 -6.85 -2.28 14.13
CA ILE A 315 -7.70 -2.39 15.31
C ILE A 315 -7.30 -3.64 16.10
N PHE A 316 -6.88 -3.39 17.33
CA PHE A 316 -6.43 -4.37 18.33
C PHE A 316 -7.54 -4.68 19.33
#